data_AF-A0AAF0RH36-F1
#
_entry.id   AF-A0AAF0RH36-F1
#
_cell.length_a   1.000
_cell.length_b   1.000
_cell.length_c   1.000
_cell.angle_alpha   90.00
_cell.angle_beta   90.00
_cell.angle_gamma   90.00
#
_symmetry.space_group_name_H-M   'P 1'
#
loop_
_entity.id
_entity.type
_entity.pdbx_description
1 polymer ?
#
loop_
_entity_poly.entity_id
_entity_poly.type
_entity_poly.pdbx_seq_one_letter_code
_entity_poly.pdbx_strand_id
1 'polypeptide(L)' 'MDVRICSKVACGASASATLTYDYGDSMVVVGPLSTRIEPHGYDLCARHAAGLRVPQGWHVIRRAPLREERTAD' A
#
# COMPACT_ATOMS: atom_id res chain seq x y z
N MET A 1 7.65 0.44 -19.43
CA MET A 1 6.77 0.63 -18.25
C MET A 1 7.56 0.17 -17.05
N ASP A 2 8.01 1.10 -16.21
CA ASP A 2 8.84 0.77 -15.06
C ASP A 2 7.97 0.08 -14.01
N VAL A 3 8.34 -1.14 -13.60
CA VAL A 3 7.57 -1.89 -12.62
C VAL A 3 8.01 -1.41 -11.23
N ARG A 4 7.07 -0.92 -10.42
CA ARG A 4 7.41 -0.53 -9.06
C ARG A 4 7.66 -1.79 -8.23
N ILE A 5 8.81 -1.86 -7.58
CA ILE A 5 9.20 -2.99 -6.71
C ILE A 5 8.90 -2.70 -5.25
N CYS A 6 8.68 -3.77 -4.49
CA CYS A 6 8.43 -3.70 -3.06
C CYS A 6 9.61 -3.07 -2.31
N SER A 7 9.32 -2.06 -1.49
CA SER A 7 10.27 -1.33 -0.65
C SER A 7 10.88 -2.17 0.47
N LYS A 8 10.35 -3.36 0.77
CA LYS A 8 10.95 -4.24 1.78
C LYS A 8 12.30 -4.75 1.25
N VAL A 9 13.35 -4.50 2.03
CA VAL A 9 14.73 -4.93 1.73
C VAL A 9 14.76 -6.39 1.31
N ALA A 10 15.45 -6.68 0.20
CA ALA A 10 15.61 -7.99 -0.41
C ALA A 10 14.31 -8.68 -0.91
N CYS A 11 13.16 -7.99 -0.98
CA CYS A 11 11.96 -8.61 -1.51
C CYS A 11 11.96 -8.78 -3.04
N GLY A 12 12.32 -7.73 -3.78
CA GLY A 12 12.36 -7.72 -5.25
C GLY A 12 11.03 -7.96 -5.99
N ALA A 13 9.93 -8.25 -5.28
CA ALA A 13 8.64 -8.56 -5.89
C ALA A 13 7.92 -7.30 -6.37
N SER A 14 7.10 -7.44 -7.41
CA SER A 14 6.25 -6.36 -7.92
C SER A 14 5.32 -5.83 -6.83
N ALA A 15 5.26 -4.50 -6.72
CA ALA A 15 4.37 -3.83 -5.79
C ALA A 15 2.92 -3.90 -6.29
N SER A 16 1.98 -4.02 -5.35
CA SER A 16 0.55 -4.03 -5.63
C SER A 16 -0.25 -3.12 -4.67
N ALA A 17 0.43 -2.55 -3.68
CA ALA A 17 -0.14 -1.67 -2.67
C ALA A 17 0.82 -0.53 -2.35
N THR A 18 0.28 0.61 -1.95
CA THR A 18 1.06 1.71 -1.36
C THR A 18 0.62 1.90 0.09
N LEU A 19 1.60 2.03 0.97
CA LEU A 19 1.46 2.28 2.40
C LEU A 19 1.86 3.72 2.70
N THR A 20 1.08 4.44 3.49
CA THR A 20 1.43 5.78 4.00
C THR A 20 1.27 5.81 5.52
N TYR A 21 2.17 6.54 6.19
CA TYR A 21 2.12 6.76 7.64
C TYR A 21 1.60 8.17 7.93
N ASP A 22 0.64 8.25 8.84
CA ASP A 22 0.32 9.48 9.57
C ASP A 22 0.84 9.34 11.00
N TYR A 23 1.93 10.03 11.29
CA TYR A 23 2.54 9.97 12.63
C TYR A 23 1.77 10.80 13.66
N GLY A 24 1.04 11.84 13.23
CA GLY A 24 0.28 12.70 14.15
C GLY A 24 -0.90 11.94 14.75
N ASP A 25 -1.62 11.22 13.91
CA ASP A 25 -2.77 10.41 14.32
C ASP A 25 -2.40 8.95 14.67
N SER A 26 -1.11 8.59 14.61
CA SER A 26 -0.63 7.20 14.78
C SER A 26 -1.40 6.22 13.88
N MET A 27 -1.51 6.55 12.59
CA MET A 27 -2.24 5.75 11.61
C MET A 27 -1.38 5.28 10.46
N VAL A 28 -1.75 4.14 9.89
CA VAL A 28 -1.19 3.62 8.65
C VAL A 28 -2.31 3.32 7.67
N VAL A 29 -2.21 3.86 6.47
CA VAL A 29 -3.15 3.57 5.38
C VAL A 29 -2.45 2.67 4.36
N VAL A 30 -3.02 1.50 4.12
CA VAL A 30 -2.62 0.59 3.04
C VAL A 30 -3.72 0.56 2.01
N GLY A 31 -3.43 1.05 0.81
CA GLY A 31 -4.35 1.04 -0.32
C GLY A 31 -3.77 0.33 -1.55
N PRO A 32 -4.53 0.29 -2.66
CA PRO A 32 -4.00 -0.12 -3.96
C PRO A 32 -2.72 0.64 -4.31
N LEU A 33 -1.92 0.07 -5.21
CA LEU A 33 -0.73 0.74 -5.72
C LEU A 33 -1.12 2.11 -6.27
N SER A 34 -0.55 3.18 -5.71
CA SER A 34 -0.86 4.54 -6.15
C SER A 34 -0.50 4.71 -7.62
N THR A 35 -1.31 5.45 -8.38
CA THR A 35 -1.06 5.76 -9.79
C THR A 35 0.23 6.56 -9.99
N ARG A 36 0.71 7.25 -8.94
CA ARG A 36 1.96 8.01 -8.94
C ARG A 36 2.83 7.56 -7.76
N ILE A 37 4.13 7.84 -7.83
CA ILE A 37 5.03 7.64 -6.70
C ILE A 37 4.64 8.64 -5.62
N GLU A 38 4.35 8.14 -4.43
CA GLU A 38 4.02 8.95 -3.26
C GLU A 38 5.30 9.25 -2.48
N PRO A 39 5.74 10.52 -2.32
CA PRO A 39 6.99 10.86 -1.64
C PRO A 39 7.11 10.32 -0.21
N HIS A 40 5.97 10.15 0.47
CA HIS A 40 5.90 9.62 1.84
C HIS A 40 5.31 8.20 1.90
N GLY A 41 5.30 7.51 0.75
CA GLY A 41 4.72 6.19 0.60
C GLY A 41 5.76 5.08 0.49
N TYR A 42 5.38 3.89 0.94
CA TYR A 42 6.13 2.66 0.73
C TYR A 42 5.33 1.70 -0.13
N ASP A 43 5.96 1.14 -1.14
CA ASP A 43 5.33 0.19 -2.02
C ASP A 43 5.50 -1.23 -1.53
N LEU A 44 4.41 -1.96 -1.45
CA LEU A 44 4.40 -3.30 -0.90
C LEU A 44 3.82 -4.27 -1.92
N CYS A 45 4.47 -5.43 -2.05
CA CYS A 45 3.85 -6.57 -2.73
C CYS A 45 2.70 -7.13 -1.87
N ALA A 46 1.81 -7.92 -2.47
CA ALA A 46 0.65 -8.50 -1.78
C ALA A 46 1.01 -9.19 -0.46
N ARG A 47 2.12 -9.95 -0.43
CA ARG A 47 2.62 -10.64 0.78
C ARG A 47 2.97 -9.66 1.90
N HIS A 48 3.73 -8.61 1.60
CA HIS A 48 4.17 -7.64 2.62
C HIS A 48 3.06 -6.68 3.03
N ALA A 49 2.13 -6.36 2.13
CA ALA A 49 0.94 -5.58 2.47
C ALA A 49 0.03 -6.36 3.44
N ALA A 50 -0.17 -7.66 3.20
CA ALA A 50 -0.96 -8.53 4.08
C ALA A 50 -0.30 -8.73 5.45
N GLY A 51 1.02 -9.02 5.46
CA GLY A 51 1.80 -9.27 6.68
C GLY A 51 2.27 -8.02 7.43
N LEU A 52 1.82 -6.82 7.05
CA LEU A 52 2.21 -5.58 7.70
C LEU A 52 1.92 -5.61 9.21
N ARG A 53 2.94 -5.29 10.02
CA ARG A 53 2.83 -5.07 11.46
C ARG A 53 3.17 -3.61 11.77
N VAL A 54 2.38 -3.02 12.65
CA VAL A 54 2.54 -1.62 13.11
C VAL A 54 2.83 -1.61 14.61
N PRO A 55 3.40 -0.53 15.17
CA PRO A 55 3.60 -0.41 16.61
C PRO A 55 2.27 -0.49 17.37
N GLN A 56 2.33 -0.87 18.65
CA GLN A 56 1.15 -0.92 19.50
C GLN A 56 0.49 0.47 19.59
N GLY A 57 -0.84 0.51 19.55
CA GLY A 57 -1.63 1.75 19.60
C GLY A 57 -1.85 2.42 18.25
N TRP A 58 -1.29 1.88 17.16
CA TRP A 58 -1.50 2.43 15.82
C TRP A 58 -2.77 1.88 15.16
N HIS A 59 -3.46 2.73 14.41
CA HIS A 59 -4.61 2.35 13.61
C HIS A 59 -4.20 1.93 12.20
N VAL A 60 -4.67 0.76 11.75
CA VAL A 60 -4.42 0.28 10.38
C VAL A 60 -5.69 0.39 9.56
N ILE A 61 -5.67 1.22 8.52
CA ILE A 61 -6.75 1.39 7.56
C ILE A 61 -6.38 0.67 6.27
N ARG A 62 -7.19 -0.31 5.86
CA ARG A 62 -7.02 -1.04 4.61
C ARG A 62 -8.09 -0.61 3.61
N ARG A 63 -7.67 -0.04 2.47
CA ARG A 63 -8.57 0.33 1.38
C ARG A 63 -8.57 -0.78 0.34
N ALA A 64 -9.76 -1.29 0.02
CA ALA A 64 -9.94 -2.12 -1.16
C ALA A 64 -9.82 -1.24 -2.41
N PRO A 65 -9.37 -1.79 -3.55
CA PRO A 65 -9.54 -1.10 -4.82
C PRO A 65 -11.02 -0.77 -5.00
N LEU A 66 -11.29 0.43 -5.51
CA LEU A 66 -12.63 0.75 -6.00
C LEU A 66 -12.92 -0.29 -7.09
N ARG A 67 -13.93 -1.12 -6.84
CA ARG A 67 -14.53 -1.94 -7.88
C ARG A 67 -15.18 -0.95 -8.84
N GLU A 68 -14.53 -0.68 -9.97
CA GLU A 68 -15.19 0.00 -11.07
C GLU A 68 -16.27 -0.97 -11.53
N GLU A 69 -17.51 -0.72 -11.12
CA GLU A 69 -18.69 -1.35 -11.69
C GLU A 69 -18.67 -1.01 -13.18
N ARG A 70 -18.10 -1.94 -13.96
CA ARG A 70 -18.23 -1.98 -15.42
C ARG A 70 -19.72 -1.91 -15.71
N THR A 71 -20.22 -0.72 -16.00
CA THR A 71 -21.36 -0.55 -16.89
C THR A 71 -20.92 -1.13 -18.22
N ALA A 72 -21.19 -2.42 -18.40
CA ALA A 72 -21.22 -3.03 -19.70
C ALA A 72 -22.54 -2.55 -20.33
N ASP A 73 -22.42 -1.65 -21.30
CA ASP A 73 -23.38 -1.45 -22.38
C ASP A 73 -22.64 -1.74 -23.69
#